data_AF-A0A443LB72-F1
#
_entry.id   AF-A0A443LB72-F1
#
_cell.length_a   1.000
_cell.length_b   1.000
_cell.length_c   1.000
_cell.angle_alpha   90.00
_cell.angle_beta   90.00
_cell.angle_gamma   90.00
#
_symmetry.space_group_name_H-M   'P 1'
#
loop_
_entity.id
_entity.type
_entity.pdbx_description
1 polymer ?
#
loop_
_entity_poly.entity_id
_entity_poly.type
_entity_poly.pdbx_seq_one_letter_code
_entity_poly.pdbx_strand_id
1 'polypeptide(L)'
;MFSHFIRGFAVALMLLGALPQAGHAGGRRGQATVGDYLVGWLTLPRPAGERADVLLFTFVWKDPVPSRGVSEADWAFEAQRQGTDVYTLKQIMGREVYRPARGGVAICTASAVAKGLCGRKLGLSEAKRAEIAASVLRVDGRCTAAPFDPAFNRRMSNAVGAVDQIVVLRASCR
;
A
#
# COMPACT_ATOMS: atom_id res chain seq x y z
N MET A 1 -12.67 -14.29 -72.86
CA MET A 1 -11.51 -15.04 -72.34
C MET A 1 -11.26 -14.51 -70.94
N PHE A 2 -11.67 -15.25 -69.90
CA PHE A 2 -10.77 -16.05 -69.04
C PHE A 2 -9.69 -15.15 -68.39
N SER A 3 -9.52 -15.01 -67.08
CA SER A 3 -9.99 -15.79 -65.94
C SER A 3 -9.88 -14.96 -64.66
N HIS A 4 -10.72 -15.31 -63.71
CA HIS A 4 -10.68 -14.93 -62.30
C HIS A 4 -9.29 -15.12 -61.66
N PHE A 5 -8.82 -14.10 -60.93
CA PHE A 5 -7.88 -14.29 -59.83
C PHE A 5 -8.53 -13.76 -58.54
N ILE A 6 -9.26 -14.66 -57.89
CA ILE A 6 -9.72 -14.48 -56.51
C ILE A 6 -8.47 -14.57 -55.64
N ARG A 7 -7.94 -13.42 -55.21
CA ARG A 7 -6.94 -13.37 -54.16
C ARG A 7 -7.65 -13.64 -52.83
N GLY A 8 -7.53 -14.88 -52.38
CA GLY A 8 -7.98 -15.31 -51.06
C GLY A 8 -7.30 -14.47 -49.98
N PHE A 9 -8.10 -13.74 -49.21
CA PHE A 9 -7.69 -13.25 -47.91
C PHE A 9 -7.85 -14.41 -46.93
N ALA A 10 -6.72 -15.01 -46.54
CA ALA A 10 -6.69 -15.94 -45.43
C ALA A 10 -7.11 -15.18 -44.17
N VAL A 11 -8.28 -15.54 -43.63
CA VAL A 11 -8.67 -15.18 -42.27
C VAL A 11 -7.74 -15.95 -41.34
N ALA A 12 -6.72 -15.27 -40.82
CA ALA A 12 -5.92 -15.80 -39.72
C ALA A 12 -6.84 -15.86 -38.49
N LEU A 13 -7.46 -17.02 -38.29
CA LEU A 13 -8.12 -17.40 -37.06
C LEU A 13 -7.05 -17.47 -35.98
N MET A 14 -6.79 -16.36 -35.29
CA MET A 14 -6.00 -16.38 -34.06
C MET A 14 -6.85 -17.08 -33.00
N LEU A 15 -6.75 -18.41 -32.96
CA LEU A 15 -6.99 -19.21 -31.78
C LEU A 15 -5.98 -18.76 -30.72
N LEU A 16 -6.31 -17.68 -30.01
CA LEU A 16 -5.79 -17.43 -28.68
C LEU A 16 -6.29 -18.58 -27.82
N GLY A 17 -5.54 -19.67 -27.86
CA GLY A 17 -5.58 -20.69 -26.84
C GLY A 17 -5.50 -19.97 -25.50
N ALA A 18 -6.55 -20.14 -24.70
CA ALA A 18 -6.54 -19.80 -23.31
C ALA A 18 -5.34 -20.52 -22.67
N LEU A 19 -4.23 -19.80 -22.55
CA LEU A 19 -3.17 -20.17 -21.63
C LEU A 19 -3.86 -20.30 -20.27
N PRO A 20 -3.81 -21.48 -19.62
CA PRO A 20 -4.31 -21.59 -18.27
C PRO A 20 -3.54 -20.56 -17.47
N GLN A 21 -4.25 -19.55 -16.96
CA GLN A 21 -3.71 -18.68 -15.94
C GLN A 21 -3.25 -19.61 -14.83
N ALA A 22 -1.94 -19.81 -14.73
CA ALA A 22 -1.32 -20.46 -13.61
C ALA A 22 -1.78 -19.66 -12.38
N GLY A 23 -2.74 -20.23 -11.65
CA GLY A 23 -3.32 -19.65 -10.47
C GLY A 23 -2.22 -19.40 -9.46
N HIS A 24 -1.68 -18.19 -9.45
CA HIS A 24 -1.07 -17.65 -8.26
C HIS A 24 -2.18 -17.68 -7.22
N ALA A 25 -2.02 -18.46 -6.16
CA ALA A 25 -2.93 -18.50 -5.03
C ALA A 25 -3.19 -17.05 -4.57
N GLY A 26 -4.34 -16.52 -5.00
CA GLY A 26 -4.59 -15.09 -5.05
C GLY A 26 -4.80 -14.52 -3.66
N GLY A 27 -3.77 -13.91 -3.09
CA GLY A 27 -3.93 -13.09 -1.89
C GLY A 27 -4.96 -12.00 -2.16
N ARG A 28 -6.05 -11.97 -1.39
CA ARG A 28 -7.08 -10.93 -1.55
C ARG A 28 -6.47 -9.61 -1.13
N ARG A 29 -6.62 -8.59 -1.97
CA ARG A 29 -6.17 -7.22 -1.71
C ARG A 29 -7.22 -6.21 -2.14
N GLY A 30 -7.15 -5.02 -1.58
CA GLY A 30 -8.02 -3.91 -1.98
C GLY A 30 -7.58 -2.59 -1.39
N GLN A 31 -8.31 -1.55 -1.77
CA GLN A 31 -8.11 -0.20 -1.29
C GLN A 31 -9.44 0.53 -1.21
N ALA A 32 -9.60 1.39 -0.21
CA ALA A 32 -10.78 2.23 -0.01
C ALA A 32 -10.38 3.59 0.55
N THR A 33 -11.20 4.61 0.31
CA THR A 33 -11.06 5.91 0.97
C THR A 33 -12.09 6.01 2.09
N VAL A 34 -11.66 6.34 3.30
CA VAL A 34 -12.54 6.56 4.46
C VAL A 34 -12.17 7.89 5.10
N GLY A 35 -13.02 8.90 4.91
CA GLY A 35 -12.76 10.26 5.36
C GLY A 35 -11.50 10.84 4.69
N ASP A 36 -10.47 11.11 5.49
CA ASP A 36 -9.18 11.66 5.04
C ASP A 36 -8.10 10.59 4.84
N TYR A 37 -8.46 9.31 4.95
CA TYR A 37 -7.51 8.21 4.89
C TYR A 37 -7.72 7.34 3.66
N LEU A 38 -6.61 6.97 3.03
CA LEU A 38 -6.53 5.88 2.08
C LEU A 38 -6.17 4.61 2.85
N VAL A 39 -7.03 3.61 2.78
CA VAL A 39 -6.93 2.34 3.51
C VAL A 39 -6.67 1.22 2.52
N GLY A 40 -5.47 0.65 2.56
CA GLY A 40 -5.12 -0.54 1.78
C GLY A 40 -5.25 -1.80 2.62
N TRP A 41 -5.55 -2.94 2.00
CA TRP A 41 -5.48 -4.22 2.70
C TRP A 41 -5.01 -5.37 1.83
N LEU A 42 -4.47 -6.39 2.49
CA LEU A 42 -4.04 -7.64 1.87
C LEU A 42 -4.17 -8.82 2.84
N THR A 43 -4.38 -10.01 2.30
CA THR A 43 -4.32 -11.26 3.07
C THR A 43 -2.88 -11.66 3.34
N LEU A 44 -2.56 -11.91 4.62
CA LEU A 44 -1.29 -12.48 5.04
C LEU A 44 -1.33 -14.01 4.95
N PRO A 45 -0.15 -14.66 4.77
CA PRO A 45 -0.04 -16.09 5.02
C PRO A 45 -0.60 -16.43 6.39
N ARG A 46 -1.46 -17.45 6.45
CA ARG A 46 -2.11 -17.85 7.69
C ARG A 46 -1.05 -18.36 8.68
N PRO A 47 -0.93 -17.76 9.89
CA PRO A 47 -0.01 -18.25 10.91
C PRO A 47 -0.33 -19.69 11.31
N ALA A 48 0.67 -20.45 11.72
CA ALA A 48 0.48 -21.81 12.21
C ALA A 48 -0.53 -21.84 13.37
N GLY A 49 -1.50 -22.77 13.31
CA GLY A 49 -2.56 -22.91 14.32
C GLY A 49 -3.70 -21.88 14.22
N GLU A 50 -3.59 -20.87 13.37
CA GLU A 50 -4.68 -19.95 13.10
C GLU A 50 -5.68 -20.60 12.14
N ARG A 51 -6.99 -20.41 12.39
CA ARG A 51 -8.06 -20.95 11.53
C ARG A 51 -8.72 -19.87 10.68
N ALA A 52 -8.70 -18.63 11.15
CA ALA A 52 -9.23 -17.50 10.42
C ALA A 52 -8.29 -17.05 9.30
N ASP A 53 -8.84 -16.32 8.32
CA ASP A 53 -8.01 -15.54 7.42
C ASP A 53 -7.45 -14.34 8.18
N VAL A 54 -6.24 -13.92 7.80
CA VAL A 54 -5.56 -12.80 8.46
C VAL A 54 -5.37 -11.69 7.44
N LEU A 55 -5.94 -10.53 7.72
CA LEU A 55 -5.86 -9.36 6.86
C LEU A 55 -5.02 -8.28 7.53
N LEU A 56 -4.04 -7.75 6.80
CA LEU A 56 -3.28 -6.58 7.18
C LEU A 56 -3.87 -5.37 6.50
N PHE A 57 -4.12 -4.31 7.27
CA PHE A 57 -4.61 -3.03 6.78
C PHE A 57 -3.55 -1.95 7.00
N THR A 58 -3.29 -1.14 5.98
CA THR A 58 -2.42 0.04 6.06
C THR A 58 -3.24 1.32 5.97
N PHE A 59 -2.77 2.38 6.64
CA PHE A 59 -3.44 3.68 6.67
C PHE A 59 -2.45 4.76 6.26
N VAL A 60 -2.82 5.57 5.28
CA VAL A 60 -2.11 6.80 4.92
C VAL A 60 -3.10 7.94 4.76
N TRP A 61 -2.62 9.18 4.82
CA TRP A 61 -3.43 10.33 4.42
C TRP A 61 -3.76 10.21 2.94
N LYS A 62 -5.00 10.55 2.55
CA LYS A 62 -5.42 10.58 1.14
C LYS A 62 -4.68 11.67 0.36
N ASP A 63 -4.45 12.80 1.02
CA ASP A 63 -3.75 13.94 0.47
C ASP A 63 -2.27 13.86 0.84
N PRO A 64 -1.37 14.25 -0.08
CA PRO A 64 0.06 14.33 0.20
C PRO A 64 0.34 15.09 1.49
N VAL A 65 1.20 14.53 2.34
CA VAL A 65 1.69 15.28 3.49
C VAL A 65 2.69 16.32 2.94
N PRO A 66 2.40 17.63 3.06
CA PRO A 66 3.27 18.64 2.45
C PRO A 66 4.67 18.52 3.01
N SER A 67 5.69 18.62 2.15
CA SER A 67 7.06 18.77 2.63
C SER A 67 7.13 20.00 3.54
N ARG A 68 7.43 19.77 4.82
CA ARG A 68 7.64 20.84 5.80
C ARG A 68 9.05 20.75 6.34
N GLY A 69 9.72 21.90 6.39
CA GLY A 69 10.99 22.05 7.08
C GLY A 69 12.24 21.62 6.31
N VAL A 70 12.14 21.33 5.00
CA VAL A 70 13.30 21.07 4.14
C VAL A 70 13.67 22.35 3.39
N SER A 71 14.87 22.88 3.64
CA SER A 71 15.42 24.05 2.95
C SER A 71 16.22 23.64 1.71
N GLU A 72 16.54 24.59 0.83
CA GLU A 72 17.49 24.35 -0.28
C GLU A 72 18.87 23.91 0.21
N ALA A 73 19.31 24.37 1.38
CA ALA A 73 20.56 23.94 1.98
C ALA A 73 20.51 22.46 2.42
N ASP A 74 19.37 21.98 2.92
CA ASP A 74 19.18 20.57 3.26
C ASP A 74 19.23 19.69 2.00
N TRP A 75 18.64 20.16 0.90
CA TRP A 75 18.74 19.50 -0.42
C TRP A 75 20.18 19.47 -0.93
N ALA A 76 20.91 20.57 -0.84
CA ALA A 76 22.31 20.65 -1.29
C ALA A 76 23.21 19.71 -0.48
N PHE A 77 23.05 19.68 0.85
CA PHE A 77 23.75 18.77 1.73
C PHE A 77 23.48 17.30 1.35
N GLU A 78 22.21 16.95 1.14
CA GLU A 78 21.81 15.58 0.82
C GLU A 78 22.28 15.15 -0.57
N ALA A 79 22.23 16.05 -1.57
CA ALA A 79 22.74 15.81 -2.91
C ALA A 79 24.24 15.56 -2.91
N GLN A 80 25.02 16.38 -2.19
CA GLN A 80 26.45 16.16 -2.00
C GLN A 80 26.73 14.82 -1.32
N ARG A 81 25.98 14.46 -0.27
CA ARG A 81 26.11 13.20 0.45
C ARG A 81 25.84 11.98 -0.45
N GLN A 82 24.94 12.11 -1.41
CA GLN A 82 24.57 11.05 -2.36
C GLN A 82 25.37 11.09 -3.67
N GLY A 83 26.28 12.06 -3.85
CA GLY A 83 27.05 12.21 -5.09
C GLY A 83 26.20 12.55 -6.31
N THR A 84 25.14 13.33 -6.12
CA THR A 84 24.21 13.76 -7.19
C THR A 84 23.96 15.26 -7.11
N ASP A 85 23.22 15.82 -8.06
CA ASP A 85 22.78 17.21 -8.04
C ASP A 85 21.38 17.36 -7.41
N VAL A 86 21.06 18.57 -6.95
CA VAL A 86 19.79 18.88 -6.26
C VAL A 86 18.57 18.63 -7.14
N TYR A 87 18.66 18.91 -8.44
CA TYR A 87 17.55 18.73 -9.36
C TYR A 87 17.23 17.24 -9.53
N THR A 88 18.24 16.42 -9.81
CA THR A 88 18.10 14.96 -9.91
C THR A 88 17.57 14.36 -8.61
N LEU A 89 18.08 14.80 -7.46
CA LEU A 89 17.63 14.29 -6.17
C LEU A 89 16.14 14.59 -5.91
N LYS A 90 15.67 15.80 -6.22
CA LYS A 90 14.25 16.19 -6.10
C LYS A 90 13.34 15.36 -7.01
N GLN A 91 13.81 14.99 -8.21
CA GLN A 91 13.05 14.12 -9.11
C GLN A 91 12.94 12.70 -8.55
N ILE A 92 14.02 12.16 -7.96
CA ILE A 92 14.02 10.80 -7.39
C ILE A 92 13.14 10.73 -6.14
N MET A 93 13.28 11.70 -5.22
CA MET A 93 12.59 11.66 -3.93
C MET A 93 11.14 12.15 -4.00
N GLY A 94 10.77 12.88 -5.05
CA GLY A 94 9.44 13.44 -5.23
C GLY A 94 9.15 14.59 -4.26
N ARG A 95 7.85 14.83 -4.01
CA ARG A 95 7.36 16.02 -3.29
C ARG A 95 7.10 15.79 -1.79
N GLU A 96 7.11 14.53 -1.33
CA GLU A 96 6.77 14.14 0.02
C GLU A 96 8.03 13.79 0.82
N VAL A 97 8.67 14.82 1.39
CA VAL A 97 9.90 14.67 2.16
C VAL A 97 9.87 15.48 3.45
N TYR A 98 10.66 15.07 4.43
CA TYR A 98 10.83 15.76 5.70
C TYR A 98 12.30 15.91 6.06
N ARG A 99 12.58 16.85 6.97
CA ARG A 99 13.91 17.04 7.55
C ARG A 99 14.02 16.22 8.83
N PRO A 100 14.85 15.16 8.88
CA PRO A 100 15.09 14.42 10.11
C PRO A 100 15.96 15.24 11.07
N ALA A 101 15.97 14.86 12.36
CA ALA A 101 16.76 15.54 13.39
C ALA A 101 18.27 15.60 13.08
N ARG A 102 18.79 14.63 12.33
CA ARG A 102 20.19 14.56 11.87
C ARG A 102 20.53 15.50 10.71
N GLY A 103 19.56 16.26 10.17
CA GLY A 103 19.72 17.09 8.98
C GLY A 103 19.54 16.35 7.65
N GLY A 104 19.56 17.09 6.55
CA GLY A 104 19.35 16.57 5.19
C GLY A 104 17.88 16.31 4.86
N VAL A 105 17.63 15.37 3.95
CA VAL A 105 16.29 15.09 3.41
C VAL A 105 15.94 13.61 3.50
N ALA A 106 14.71 13.27 3.88
CA ALA A 106 14.21 11.90 3.92
C ALA A 106 12.79 11.80 3.35
N ILE A 107 12.48 10.67 2.71
CA ILE A 107 11.15 10.40 2.12
C ILE A 107 10.12 10.13 3.22
N CYS A 108 8.91 10.66 3.02
CA CYS A 108 7.77 10.40 3.89
C CYS A 108 7.15 9.02 3.69
N THR A 109 7.80 8.02 4.28
CA THR A 109 7.22 6.67 4.38
C THR A 109 6.03 6.65 5.34
N ALA A 110 5.16 5.64 5.22
CA ALA A 110 4.07 5.40 6.19
C ALA A 110 4.58 5.38 7.65
N SER A 111 5.80 4.87 7.87
CA SER A 111 6.47 4.85 9.17
C SER A 111 6.81 6.24 9.69
N ALA A 112 7.32 7.10 8.82
CA ALA A 112 7.63 8.48 9.18
C ALA A 112 6.36 9.25 9.52
N VAL A 113 5.27 9.03 8.78
CA VAL A 113 3.96 9.66 9.04
C VAL A 113 3.36 9.17 10.36
N ALA A 114 3.36 7.86 10.61
CA ALA A 114 2.83 7.30 11.86
C ALA A 114 3.56 7.85 13.09
N LYS A 115 4.88 8.02 12.99
CA LYS A 115 5.71 8.65 14.03
C LYS A 115 5.57 10.17 14.12
N GLY A 116 4.92 10.80 13.14
CA GLY A 116 4.72 12.26 13.07
C GLY A 116 5.92 13.04 12.56
N LEU A 117 6.88 12.38 11.92
CA LEU A 117 8.11 13.01 11.44
C LEU A 117 7.87 13.88 10.20
N CYS A 118 6.89 13.51 9.38
CA CYS A 118 6.53 14.23 8.14
C CYS A 118 5.58 15.40 8.35
N GLY A 119 5.29 15.78 9.59
CA GLY A 119 4.31 16.80 9.93
C GLY A 119 3.19 16.22 10.78
N ARG A 120 2.15 15.65 10.15
CA ARG A 120 0.94 15.20 10.86
C ARG A 120 0.95 13.68 11.10
N LYS A 121 0.89 13.29 12.38
CA LYS A 121 0.60 11.91 12.81
C LYS A 121 -0.74 11.46 12.25
N LEU A 122 -0.91 10.16 11.97
CA LEU A 122 -2.22 9.62 11.54
C LEU A 122 -3.36 9.97 12.52
N GLY A 123 -3.05 10.11 13.81
CA GLY A 123 -4.01 10.49 14.84
C GLY A 123 -5.06 9.41 15.16
N LEU A 124 -4.86 8.18 14.66
CA LEU A 124 -5.76 7.05 14.88
C LEU A 124 -5.25 6.20 16.04
N SER A 125 -6.13 5.80 16.95
CA SER A 125 -5.86 4.72 17.90
C SER A 125 -5.94 3.36 17.21
N GLU A 126 -5.39 2.31 17.83
CA GLU A 126 -5.53 0.93 17.31
C GLU A 126 -7.00 0.53 17.15
N ALA A 127 -7.83 0.84 18.14
CA ALA A 127 -9.27 0.56 18.11
C ALA A 127 -9.96 1.30 16.96
N LYS A 128 -9.60 2.58 16.71
CA LYS A 128 -10.19 3.34 15.60
C LYS A 128 -9.76 2.79 14.24
N ARG A 129 -8.49 2.36 14.09
CA ARG A 129 -8.02 1.67 12.89
C ARG A 129 -8.81 0.37 12.66
N ALA A 130 -9.04 -0.42 13.70
CA ALA A 130 -9.82 -1.65 13.62
C ALA A 130 -11.28 -1.40 13.18
N GLU A 131 -11.91 -0.37 13.75
CA GLU A 131 -13.27 0.05 13.37
C GLU A 131 -13.36 0.44 11.89
N ILE A 132 -12.40 1.26 11.42
CA ILE A 132 -12.32 1.66 10.00
C ILE A 132 -12.11 0.43 9.11
N ALA A 133 -11.17 -0.46 9.44
CA ALA A 133 -10.90 -1.68 8.68
C ALA A 133 -12.13 -2.60 8.59
N ALA A 134 -12.86 -2.79 9.69
CA ALA A 134 -14.11 -3.55 9.71
C ALA A 134 -15.19 -2.89 8.82
N SER A 135 -15.28 -1.56 8.83
CA SER A 135 -16.21 -0.82 7.97
C SER A 135 -15.89 -0.99 6.48
N VAL A 136 -14.60 -1.01 6.13
CA VAL A 136 -14.13 -1.24 4.75
C VAL A 136 -14.51 -2.64 4.29
N LEU A 137 -14.30 -3.67 5.13
CA LEU A 137 -14.69 -5.04 4.78
C LEU A 137 -16.20 -5.20 4.62
N ARG A 138 -16.99 -4.52 5.45
CA ARG A 138 -18.45 -4.53 5.34
C ARG A 138 -18.94 -3.95 4.01
N VAL A 139 -18.26 -2.94 3.49
CA VAL A 139 -18.56 -2.35 2.16
C VAL A 139 -18.05 -3.24 1.03
N ASP A 140 -16.85 -3.80 1.16
CA ASP A 140 -16.25 -4.70 0.16
C ASP A 140 -17.03 -6.01 0.01
N GLY A 141 -17.62 -6.53 1.10
CA GLY A 141 -18.54 -7.66 1.09
C GLY A 141 -17.89 -9.05 0.93
N ARG A 142 -16.60 -9.14 0.58
CA ARG A 142 -15.90 -10.43 0.37
C ARG A 142 -15.42 -11.08 1.66
N CYS A 143 -15.21 -10.28 2.70
CA CYS A 143 -14.74 -10.74 4.00
C CYS A 143 -15.55 -10.09 5.12
N THR A 144 -15.70 -10.80 6.23
CA THR A 144 -16.27 -10.26 7.46
C THR A 144 -15.20 -10.24 8.55
N ALA A 145 -14.94 -9.09 9.16
CA ALA A 145 -14.01 -8.96 10.28
C ALA A 145 -14.54 -9.70 11.51
N ALA A 146 -13.67 -10.43 12.21
CA ALA A 146 -13.92 -10.87 13.58
C ALA A 146 -13.85 -9.67 14.55
N PRO A 147 -14.35 -9.80 15.79
CA PRO A 147 -14.14 -8.79 16.83
C PRO A 147 -12.66 -8.44 17.00
N PHE A 148 -12.38 -7.15 17.23
CA PHE A 148 -11.01 -6.67 17.37
C PHE A 148 -10.33 -7.27 18.61
N ASP A 149 -9.23 -7.99 18.39
CA ASP A 149 -8.38 -8.56 19.43
C ASP A 149 -7.05 -7.78 19.48
N PRO A 150 -6.85 -6.91 20.49
CA PRO A 150 -5.65 -6.09 20.58
C PRO A 150 -4.38 -6.92 20.84
N ALA A 151 -4.48 -8.08 21.51
CA ALA A 151 -3.33 -8.94 21.75
C ALA A 151 -2.87 -9.63 20.46
N PHE A 152 -3.81 -10.10 19.64
CA PHE A 152 -3.52 -10.62 18.31
C PHE A 152 -2.92 -9.54 17.39
N ASN A 153 -3.54 -8.36 17.35
CA ASN A 153 -3.04 -7.25 16.55
C ASN A 153 -1.60 -6.91 16.89
N ARG A 154 -1.26 -6.76 18.18
CA ARG A 154 0.11 -6.46 18.63
C ARG A 154 1.10 -7.55 18.25
N ARG A 155 0.77 -8.82 18.48
CA ARG A 155 1.63 -9.95 18.08
C ARG A 155 1.92 -9.95 16.59
N MET A 156 0.88 -9.81 15.76
CA MET A 156 1.05 -9.82 14.31
C MET A 156 1.77 -8.57 13.81
N SER A 157 1.47 -7.40 14.37
CA SER A 157 2.11 -6.15 13.96
C SER A 157 3.58 -6.10 14.34
N ASN A 158 3.96 -6.70 15.47
CA ASN A 158 5.36 -6.90 15.84
C ASN A 158 6.08 -7.82 14.86
N ALA A 159 5.45 -8.94 14.46
CA ALA A 159 6.04 -9.87 13.49
C ALA A 159 6.25 -9.23 12.11
N VAL A 160 5.40 -8.28 11.71
CA VAL A 160 5.51 -7.53 10.45
C VAL A 160 6.38 -6.26 10.60
N GLY A 161 6.73 -5.86 11.82
CA GLY A 161 7.58 -4.69 12.08
C GLY A 161 6.90 -3.32 11.94
N ALA A 162 5.56 -3.23 12.02
CA ALA A 162 4.83 -1.99 11.73
C ALA A 162 3.63 -1.70 12.67
N VAL A 163 3.90 -1.56 13.98
CA VAL A 163 2.87 -1.41 15.04
C VAL A 163 1.96 -0.18 14.90
N ASP A 164 2.52 0.98 14.55
CA ASP A 164 1.81 2.26 14.64
C ASP A 164 0.98 2.63 13.40
N GLN A 165 1.05 1.82 12.35
CA GLN A 165 0.62 2.21 10.98
C GLN A 165 -0.34 1.22 10.37
N ILE A 166 -0.51 0.08 11.03
CA ILE A 166 -1.36 -1.00 10.55
C ILE A 166 -2.41 -1.37 11.60
N VAL A 167 -3.39 -2.14 11.15
CA VAL A 167 -4.11 -3.05 12.04
C VAL A 167 -4.16 -4.40 11.35
N VAL A 168 -4.02 -5.47 12.13
CA VAL A 168 -4.17 -6.83 11.65
C VAL A 168 -5.43 -7.42 12.26
N LEU A 169 -6.35 -7.86 11.40
CA LEU A 169 -7.63 -8.43 11.79
C LEU A 169 -7.71 -9.88 11.36
N ARG A 170 -8.38 -10.68 12.19
CA ARG A 170 -8.94 -11.94 11.74
C ARG A 170 -10.19 -11.66 10.94
N ALA A 171 -10.41 -12.45 9.89
CA ALA A 171 -11.60 -12.37 9.07
C ALA A 171 -12.05 -13.76 8.62
N SER A 172 -13.33 -13.84 8.23
CA SER A 172 -13.87 -14.94 7.45
C SER A 172 -14.09 -14.42 6.03
N CYS A 173 -13.30 -14.90 5.09
CA CYS A 173 -13.45 -14.54 3.68
C CYS A 173 -14.09 -15.70 2.90
N ARG A 174 -14.98 -15.37 1.96
CA ARG A 174 -15.58 -16.34 1.04
C ARG A 174 -14.88 -16.30 -0.31
#